data_AF-A0A946FVA1-F1
#
_entry.id   AF-A0A946FVA1-F1
#
_cell.length_a   1.000
_cell.length_b   1.000
_cell.length_c   1.000
_cell.angle_alpha   90.00
_cell.angle_beta   90.00
_cell.angle_gamma   90.00
#
_symmetry.space_group_name_H-M   'P 1'
#
loop_
_entity.id
_entity.type
_entity.pdbx_description
1 polymer ?
#
loop_
_entity_poly.entity_id
_entity_poly.type
_entity_poly.pdbx_seq_one_letter_code
_entity_poly.pdbx_strand_id
1 'polypeptide(L)'
;MARRISASENLLRQDLSAIESIEATIEIIDVEMGKEPGYLTAGKTPLERMHKLLSKLDSLRQSRERGSVVLKVEKGLSNKFIQKEPKLPATLQFVCV
;
A
#
# COMPACT_ATOMS: atom_id res chain seq x y z
N MET A 1 22.46 16.00 29.92
CA MET A 1 21.08 16.36 29.53
C MET A 1 20.94 16.58 28.01
N ALA A 2 21.82 17.36 27.38
CA ALA A 2 21.72 17.72 25.95
C ALA A 2 21.66 16.54 24.95
N ARG A 3 22.38 15.42 25.18
CA ARG A 3 22.36 14.26 24.26
C ARG A 3 21.02 13.52 24.18
N ARG A 4 20.20 13.54 25.24
CA ARG A 4 18.90 12.83 25.26
C ARG A 4 17.83 13.58 24.48
N ILE A 5 17.88 14.91 24.50
CA ILE A 5 16.94 15.78 23.76
C ILE A 5 17.17 15.66 22.25
N SER A 6 18.44 15.67 21.83
CA SER A 6 18.81 15.50 20.42
C SER A 6 18.38 14.14 19.85
N ALA A 7 18.45 13.06 20.64
CA ALA A 7 18.00 11.74 20.18
C ALA A 7 16.48 11.68 19.98
N SER A 8 15.69 12.24 20.90
CA SER A 8 14.22 12.30 20.76
C SER A 8 13.77 13.20 19.61
N GLU A 9 14.41 14.35 19.42
CA GLU A 9 14.10 15.24 18.28
C GLU A 9 14.42 14.60 16.93
N ASN A 10 15.52 13.83 16.86
CA ASN A 10 15.88 13.11 15.65
C ASN A 10 14.87 12.00 15.32
N LEU A 11 14.38 11.27 16.34
CA LEU A 11 13.32 10.27 16.15
C LEU A 11 12.01 10.93 15.69
N LEU A 12 11.59 12.02 16.32
CA LEU A 12 10.38 12.75 15.92
C LEU A 12 10.48 13.28 14.47
N ARG A 13 11.67 13.72 14.06
CA ARG A 13 11.92 14.14 12.67
C ARG A 13 11.82 12.97 11.69
N GLN A 14 12.35 11.80 12.06
CA GLN A 14 12.23 10.59 11.25
C GLN A 14 10.78 10.14 11.12
N ASP A 15 10.02 10.15 12.22
CA ASP A 15 8.60 9.78 12.21
C ASP A 15 7.78 10.72 11.34
N LEU A 16 8.01 12.04 11.44
CA LEU A 16 7.34 13.01 10.59
C LEU A 16 7.69 12.81 9.11
N SER A 17 8.97 12.62 8.80
CA SER A 17 9.42 12.34 7.43
C SER A 17 8.83 11.04 6.87
N ALA A 18 8.66 10.02 7.72
CA ALA A 18 8.03 8.77 7.33
C ALA A 18 6.53 8.97 7.04
N ILE A 19 5.82 9.75 7.86
CA ILE A 19 4.40 10.08 7.63
C ILE A 19 4.21 10.81 6.30
N GLU A 20 5.01 11.86 6.04
CA GLU A 20 4.97 12.61 4.79
C GLU A 20 5.24 11.72 3.57
N SER A 21 6.23 10.82 3.69
CA SER A 21 6.53 9.84 2.63
C SER A 21 5.37 8.86 2.40
N ILE A 22 4.68 8.45 3.47
CA ILE A 22 3.50 7.59 3.35
C ILE A 22 2.39 8.35 2.63
N GLU A 23 2.05 9.57 3.06
CA GLU A 23 1.01 10.39 2.43
C GLU A 23 1.26 10.61 0.93
N ALA A 24 2.49 10.96 0.55
CA ALA A 24 2.88 11.09 -0.86
C ALA A 24 2.68 9.78 -1.64
N THR A 25 2.98 8.64 -1.02
CA THR A 25 2.77 7.32 -1.64
C THR A 25 1.27 7.03 -1.83
N ILE A 26 0.44 7.37 -0.84
CA ILE A 26 -1.02 7.23 -0.93
C ILE A 26 -1.55 8.06 -2.10
N GLU A 27 -1.09 9.31 -2.24
CA GLU A 27 -1.53 10.21 -3.30
C GLU A 27 -1.16 9.68 -4.69
N ILE A 28 0.07 9.19 -4.87
CA ILE A 28 0.49 8.57 -6.14
C ILE A 28 -0.41 7.40 -6.50
N ILE A 29 -0.65 6.49 -5.54
CA ILE A 29 -1.51 5.32 -5.77
C ILE A 29 -2.95 5.75 -6.07
N ASP A 30 -3.48 6.74 -5.35
CA ASP A 30 -4.85 7.24 -5.55
C ASP A 30 -5.04 7.85 -6.94
N VAL A 31 -4.06 8.61 -7.43
CA VAL A 31 -4.06 9.18 -8.78
C VAL A 31 -3.98 8.09 -9.84
N GLU A 32 -3.13 7.07 -9.66
CA GLU A 32 -3.02 5.96 -10.61
C GLU A 32 -4.31 5.11 -10.64
N MET A 33 -4.86 4.83 -9.47
CA MET A 33 -6.04 3.97 -9.29
C MET A 33 -7.35 4.69 -9.58
N GLY A 34 -7.39 6.02 -9.53
CA GLY A 34 -8.52 6.84 -9.94
C GLY A 34 -8.98 6.56 -11.38
N LYS A 35 -8.12 5.96 -12.21
CA LYS A 35 -8.42 5.54 -13.59
C LYS A 35 -9.15 4.19 -13.66
N GLU A 36 -9.13 3.40 -12.60
CA GLU A 36 -9.78 2.08 -12.59
C GLU A 36 -11.27 2.21 -12.24
N PRO A 37 -12.17 1.57 -13.03
CA PRO A 37 -13.60 1.58 -12.74
C PRO A 37 -13.90 1.04 -11.34
N GLY A 38 -14.65 1.83 -10.56
CA GLY A 38 -15.11 1.42 -9.22
C GLY A 38 -14.14 1.74 -8.07
N TYR A 39 -12.91 2.18 -8.35
CA TYR A 39 -11.98 2.60 -7.30
C TYR A 39 -12.46 3.87 -6.60
N LEU A 40 -12.85 4.91 -7.36
CA LEU A 40 -13.35 6.17 -6.80
C LEU A 40 -14.63 6.00 -5.97
N THR A 41 -15.42 4.95 -6.24
CA THR A 41 -16.62 4.61 -5.46
C THR A 41 -16.33 3.81 -4.19
N ALA A 42 -15.08 3.37 -3.99
CA ALA A 42 -14.72 2.50 -2.88
C ALA A 42 -14.75 3.23 -1.52
N GLY A 43 -14.48 4.53 -1.51
CA GLY A 43 -14.39 5.38 -0.32
C GLY A 43 -14.28 6.86 -0.68
N LYS A 44 -14.55 7.74 0.29
CA LYS A 44 -14.58 9.20 0.09
C LYS A 44 -13.17 9.78 0.07
N THR A 45 -12.28 9.26 0.92
CA THR A 45 -10.89 9.71 1.01
C THR A 45 -9.92 8.72 0.34
N PRO A 46 -8.73 9.17 -0.11
CA PRO A 46 -7.68 8.29 -0.61
C PRO A 46 -7.33 7.16 0.35
N LEU A 47 -7.24 7.47 1.66
CA LEU A 47 -6.94 6.51 2.71
C LEU A 47 -8.03 5.43 2.83
N GLU A 48 -9.31 5.82 2.82
CA GLU A 48 -10.44 4.87 2.84
C GLU A 48 -10.44 3.96 1.61
N ARG A 49 -10.18 4.53 0.43
CA ARG A 49 -10.10 3.75 -0.83
C ARG A 49 -8.95 2.77 -0.79
N MET A 50 -7.77 3.19 -0.34
CA MET A 50 -6.63 2.29 -0.20
C MET A 50 -6.89 1.19 0.83
N HIS A 51 -7.44 1.53 2.00
CA HIS A 51 -7.73 0.53 3.03
C HIS A 51 -8.64 -0.57 2.46
N LYS A 52 -9.71 -0.19 1.75
CA LYS A 52 -10.62 -1.14 1.13
C LYS A 52 -9.96 -1.96 0.01
N LEU A 53 -9.06 -1.37 -0.77
CA LEU A 53 -8.27 -2.07 -1.78
C LEU A 53 -7.35 -3.12 -1.14
N LEU A 54 -6.63 -2.75 -0.08
CA LEU A 54 -5.73 -3.65 0.65
C LEU A 54 -6.51 -4.79 1.33
N SER A 55 -7.64 -4.50 1.97
CA SER A 55 -8.51 -5.54 2.54
C SER A 55 -9.00 -6.53 1.46
N LYS A 56 -9.30 -6.03 0.25
CA LYS A 56 -9.70 -6.89 -0.86
C LYS A 56 -8.54 -7.77 -1.33
N LEU A 57 -7.34 -7.21 -1.50
CA LEU A 57 -6.15 -7.98 -1.87
C LEU A 57 -5.82 -9.06 -0.84
N ASP A 58 -5.93 -8.75 0.46
CA ASP A 58 -5.71 -9.72 1.53
C ASP A 58 -6.75 -10.85 1.48
N SER A 59 -8.03 -10.51 1.26
CA SER A 59 -9.08 -11.53 1.09
C SER A 59 -8.84 -12.46 -0.11
N LEU A 60 -8.29 -11.94 -1.21
CA LEU A 60 -7.94 -12.73 -2.39
C LEU A 60 -6.73 -13.63 -2.15
N ARG A 61 -5.75 -13.13 -1.41
CA ARG A 61 -4.59 -13.93 -1.00
C ARG A 61 -5.06 -15.10 -0.13
N GLN A 62 -5.85 -14.83 0.91
CA GLN A 62 -6.38 -15.86 1.79
C GLN A 62 -7.27 -16.86 1.05
N SER A 63 -8.09 -16.41 0.10
CA SER A 63 -8.94 -17.30 -0.69
C SER A 63 -8.13 -18.21 -1.61
N ARG A 64 -7.06 -17.70 -2.22
CA ARG A 64 -6.11 -18.48 -3.03
C ARG A 64 -5.37 -19.51 -2.18
N GLU A 65 -4.89 -19.13 -1.00
CA GLU A 65 -4.22 -20.04 -0.05
C GLU A 65 -5.15 -21.18 0.40
N ARG A 66 -6.45 -20.91 0.52
CA ARG A 66 -7.48 -21.91 0.85
C ARG A 66 -7.97 -22.75 -0.33
N GLY A 67 -7.37 -22.59 -1.53
CA GLY A 67 -7.72 -23.37 -2.72
C GLY A 67 -9.00 -22.94 -3.44
N SER A 68 -9.53 -21.75 -3.15
CA SER A 68 -10.69 -21.19 -3.85
C SER A 68 -10.34 -20.80 -5.29
N VAL A 69 -11.25 -21.07 -6.24
CA VAL A 69 -11.12 -20.63 -7.63
C VAL A 69 -11.34 -19.12 -7.69
N VAL A 70 -10.24 -18.35 -7.62
CA VAL A 70 -10.23 -16.89 -7.84
C VAL A 70 -10.80 -16.58 -9.23
N LEU A 71 -11.88 -15.79 -9.29
CA LEU A 71 -12.57 -15.46 -10.54
C LEU A 71 -11.66 -14.65 -11.48
N LYS A 72 -11.83 -14.80 -12.80
CA LYS A 72 -10.98 -14.16 -13.83
C LYS A 72 -10.80 -12.64 -13.65
N VAL A 73 -11.78 -11.93 -13.09
CA VAL A 73 -11.73 -10.48 -12.81
C VAL A 73 -10.75 -10.15 -11.69
N GLU A 74 -10.71 -10.98 -10.63
CA GLU A 74 -9.82 -10.80 -9.48
C GLU A 74 -8.37 -11.15 -9.83
N LYS A 75 -8.19 -12.12 -10.73
CA LYS A 75 -6.89 -12.45 -11.34
C LYS A 75 -6.36 -11.30 -12.20
N GLY A 76 -7.23 -10.54 -12.85
CA GLY A 76 -6.85 -9.34 -13.60
C GLY A 76 -6.33 -8.22 -12.71
N LEU A 77 -6.98 -8.00 -11.56
CA LEU A 77 -6.49 -7.08 -10.53
C LEU A 77 -5.14 -7.55 -9.98
N SER A 78 -5.03 -8.80 -9.54
CA SER A 78 -3.77 -9.32 -8.98
C SER A 78 -2.63 -9.25 -10.00
N ASN A 79 -2.87 -9.58 -11.27
CA ASN A 79 -1.83 -9.54 -12.29
C ASN A 79 -1.39 -8.11 -12.62
N LYS A 80 -2.30 -7.12 -12.63
CA LYS A 80 -1.91 -5.70 -12.81
C LYS A 80 -0.97 -5.21 -11.70
N PHE A 81 -1.16 -5.68 -10.47
CA PHE A 81 -0.35 -5.29 -9.31
C PHE A 81 0.91 -6.14 -9.09
N ILE A 82 0.84 -7.46 -9.35
CA ILE A 82 1.94 -8.41 -9.11
C ILE A 82 2.89 -8.48 -10.31
N GLN A 83 2.40 -8.27 -11.54
CA GLN A 83 3.19 -8.45 -12.77
C GLN A 83 3.87 -7.16 -13.24
N LYS A 84 3.49 -5.99 -12.71
CA LYS A 84 4.40 -4.84 -12.68
C LYS A 84 5.40 -5.14 -11.58
N GLU A 85 6.60 -5.60 -11.92
CA GLU A 85 7.75 -5.40 -11.03
C GLU A 85 7.78 -3.91 -10.69
N PRO A 86 7.45 -3.50 -9.47
CA PRO A 86 7.80 -2.16 -9.09
C PRO A 86 9.31 -2.22 -8.95
N LYS A 87 10.03 -1.31 -9.60
CA LYS A 87 11.40 -0.95 -9.20
C LYS A 87 11.28 -0.35 -7.81
N LEU A 88 11.04 -1.21 -6.82
CA LEU A 88 11.03 -0.86 -5.43
C LEU A 88 12.47 -0.50 -5.08
N PRO A 89 12.71 0.62 -4.38
CA PRO A 89 14.00 0.85 -3.77
C PRO A 89 14.33 -0.37 -2.89
N ALA A 90 15.60 -0.78 -2.90
CA ALA A 90 16.10 -2.03 -2.33
C ALA A 90 15.77 -2.27 -0.84
N THR A 91 15.18 -1.28 -0.16
CA THR A 91 14.69 -1.34 1.22
C THR A 91 13.41 -2.17 1.40
N LEU A 92 12.65 -2.46 0.33
CA LEU A 92 11.39 -3.21 0.42
C LEU A 92 11.51 -4.71 0.02
N GLN A 93 12.71 -5.21 -0.25
CA GLN A 93 12.94 -6.65 -0.54
C GLN A 93 12.78 -7.58 0.68
N PHE A 94 12.62 -7.05 1.90
CA PHE A 94 12.62 -7.86 3.12
C PHE A 94 11.25 -8.37 3.58
N VAL A 95 10.17 -8.15 2.81
CA VAL A 95 8.82 -8.62 3.18
C VAL A 95 8.30 -9.67 2.19
N CYS A 96 9.18 -10.55 1.75
CA CYS A 96 8.81 -11.85 1.19
C CYS A 96 9.56 -12.95 1.95
N VAL A 97 8.98 -13.37 3.08
CA VAL A 97 9.20 -14.67 3.70
C VAL A 97 7.86 -15.40 3.73
#